data_AF-A0A378JXP1-F1
#
_entry.id   AF-A0A378JXP1-F1
#
_cell.length_a   1.000
_cell.length_b   1.000
_cell.length_c   1.000
_cell.angle_alpha   90.00
_cell.angle_beta   90.00
_cell.angle_gamma   90.00
#
_symmetry.space_group_name_H-M   'P 1'
#
loop_
_entity.id
_entity.type
_entity.pdbx_description
1 polymer ?
#
loop_
_entity_poly.entity_id
_entity_poly.type
_entity_poly.pdbx_seq_one_letter_code
_entity_poly.pdbx_strand_id
1 'polypeptide(L)'
;MTAIIRLTLVNQEAAQLFGRTLKNGHLFFERVQLKIGVLIKESFNHNAHALISLYTLYDELLHLHAHFDDEIDKFEALIEKRKKLGAKTIEFKAQFTHEMAASHGFFMVLADLIELFDKLMTTLKLLHLLGLFDSCHTLYTQKERYQRELNFFLSKLIQTPSYKDYSITVEEAIQLKTSVPNLDYSLLKAALDSPFAPNLSPQRLAKLSSALNRHLNQNSRTAPEYVRRKLI
;
A
#
# COMPACT_ATOMS: atom_id res chain seq x y z
N MET A 1 -16.02 -14.63 4.50
CA MET A 1 -17.04 -13.58 4.29
C MET A 1 -16.45 -12.61 3.28
N THR A 2 -17.20 -12.25 2.23
CA THR A 2 -16.78 -11.24 1.25
C THR A 2 -17.73 -10.06 1.38
N ALA A 3 -17.19 -8.87 1.66
CA ALA A 3 -17.94 -7.63 1.68
C ALA A 3 -17.81 -6.93 0.32
N ILE A 4 -18.73 -6.01 0.02
CA ILE A 4 -18.64 -5.11 -1.13
C ILE A 4 -18.43 -3.70 -0.58
N ILE A 5 -17.37 -3.04 -1.01
CA ILE A 5 -17.13 -1.62 -0.76
C ILE A 5 -17.65 -0.86 -1.96
N ARG A 6 -18.51 0.14 -1.73
CA ARG A 6 -19.01 1.03 -2.77
C ARG A 6 -18.33 2.39 -2.63
N LEU A 7 -17.52 2.71 -3.62
CA LEU A 7 -16.79 3.96 -3.75
C LEU A 7 -17.62 4.97 -4.54
N THR A 8 -17.81 6.16 -3.97
CA THR A 8 -18.57 7.25 -4.60
C THR A 8 -17.62 8.42 -4.86
N LEU A 9 -17.20 8.58 -6.11
CA LEU A 9 -16.09 9.46 -6.48
C LEU A 9 -16.60 10.72 -7.20
N VAL A 10 -15.90 11.83 -6.95
CA VAL A 10 -16.16 13.14 -7.56
C VAL A 10 -15.33 13.32 -8.83
N ASN A 11 -14.07 12.86 -8.82
CA ASN A 11 -13.08 13.23 -9.81
C ASN A 11 -12.88 12.13 -10.85
N GLN A 12 -12.81 12.55 -12.11
CA GLN A 12 -12.53 11.66 -13.22
C GLN A 12 -11.15 10.99 -13.08
N GLU A 13 -10.18 11.68 -12.48
CA GLU A 13 -8.82 11.16 -12.24
C GLU A 13 -8.85 9.89 -11.37
N ALA A 14 -9.64 9.88 -10.30
CA ALA A 14 -9.83 8.69 -9.47
C ALA A 14 -10.66 7.63 -10.19
N ALA A 15 -11.76 8.03 -10.86
CA ALA A 15 -12.62 7.11 -11.59
C ALA A 15 -11.91 6.38 -12.75
N GLN A 16 -10.97 7.05 -13.42
CA GLN A 16 -10.19 6.48 -14.53
C GLN A 16 -9.34 5.28 -14.11
N LEU A 17 -9.00 5.14 -12.83
CA LEU A 17 -8.30 3.95 -12.33
C LEU A 17 -9.06 2.66 -12.63
N PHE A 18 -10.40 2.70 -12.52
CA PHE A 18 -11.29 1.56 -12.73
C PHE A 18 -11.56 1.29 -14.21
N GLY A 19 -11.55 2.33 -15.05
CA GLY A 19 -11.79 2.20 -16.50
C GLY A 19 -10.53 1.92 -17.33
N ARG A 20 -9.33 2.01 -16.74
CA ARG A 20 -8.07 1.86 -17.46
C ARG A 20 -7.85 0.42 -17.92
N THR A 21 -7.68 0.22 -19.21
CA THR A 21 -7.34 -1.08 -19.81
C THR A 21 -5.83 -1.22 -20.02
N LEU A 22 -5.32 -2.43 -19.75
CA LEU A 22 -3.97 -2.84 -20.09
C LEU A 22 -3.90 -3.27 -21.57
N LYS A 23 -2.67 -3.38 -22.11
CA LYS A 23 -2.43 -3.82 -23.50
C LYS A 23 -3.03 -5.19 -23.84
N ASN A 24 -3.23 -6.03 -22.83
CA ASN A 24 -3.83 -7.37 -22.95
C ASN A 24 -5.36 -7.37 -22.79
N GLY A 25 -6.01 -6.20 -22.78
CA GLY A 25 -7.47 -6.07 -22.70
C GLY A 25 -8.05 -6.17 -21.29
N HIS A 26 -7.26 -6.54 -20.27
CA HIS A 26 -7.74 -6.61 -18.90
C HIS A 26 -7.80 -5.23 -18.24
N LEU A 27 -8.76 -5.03 -17.33
CA LEU A 27 -8.80 -3.83 -16.50
C LEU A 27 -7.61 -3.80 -15.53
N PHE A 28 -6.96 -2.65 -15.46
CA PHE A 28 -5.79 -2.43 -14.62
C PHE A 28 -6.11 -2.70 -13.14
N PHE A 29 -7.21 -2.13 -12.65
CA PHE A 29 -7.58 -2.25 -11.24
C PHE A 29 -8.00 -3.67 -10.85
N GLU A 30 -8.70 -4.40 -11.71
CA GLU A 30 -9.00 -5.82 -11.48
C GLU A 30 -7.72 -6.65 -11.32
N ARG A 31 -6.67 -6.33 -12.09
CA ARG A 31 -5.36 -6.99 -11.95
C ARG A 31 -4.68 -6.66 -10.63
N VAL A 32 -4.81 -5.43 -10.13
CA VAL A 32 -4.36 -5.06 -8.77
C VAL A 32 -5.06 -5.94 -7.74
N GLN A 33 -6.40 -6.01 -7.77
CA GLN A 33 -7.19 -6.78 -6.80
C GLN A 33 -6.86 -8.28 -6.84
N LEU A 34 -6.76 -8.84 -8.06
CA LEU A 34 -6.36 -10.24 -8.26
C LEU A 34 -5.01 -10.50 -7.60
N LYS A 35 -4.04 -9.61 -7.80
CA LYS A 35 -2.69 -9.79 -7.30
C LYS A 35 -2.62 -9.73 -5.77
N ILE A 36 -3.37 -8.82 -5.14
CA ILE A 36 -3.50 -8.74 -3.68
C ILE A 36 -4.13 -10.04 -3.15
N GLY A 37 -5.24 -10.49 -3.75
CA GLY A 37 -5.92 -11.74 -3.33
C GLY A 37 -5.01 -12.97 -3.44
N VAL A 38 -4.20 -13.03 -4.49
CA VAL A 38 -3.17 -14.04 -4.72
C VAL A 38 -2.10 -14.02 -3.63
N LEU A 39 -1.57 -12.84 -3.25
CA LEU A 39 -0.59 -12.72 -2.17
C LEU A 39 -1.17 -13.12 -0.80
N ILE A 40 -2.39 -12.68 -0.48
CA ILE A 40 -3.09 -13.03 0.76
C ILE A 40 -3.26 -14.55 0.87
N LYS A 41 -3.75 -15.18 -0.21
CA LYS A 41 -3.97 -16.63 -0.24
C LYS A 41 -2.70 -17.41 0.10
N GLU A 42 -1.56 -17.03 -0.46
CA GLU A 42 -0.33 -17.77 -0.18
C GLU A 42 0.35 -17.42 1.12
N SER A 43 0.21 -16.19 1.58
CA SER A 43 0.59 -15.84 2.94
C SER A 43 -0.11 -16.79 3.92
N PHE A 44 -1.41 -17.02 3.72
CA PHE A 44 -2.17 -18.00 4.49
C PHE A 44 -1.77 -19.45 4.22
N ASN A 45 -1.26 -19.79 3.03
CA ASN A 45 -0.62 -21.08 2.74
C ASN A 45 0.86 -21.14 3.20
N HIS A 46 1.27 -20.22 4.09
CA HIS A 46 2.55 -20.25 4.80
C HIS A 46 3.75 -19.94 3.90
N ASN A 47 3.56 -19.36 2.72
CA ASN A 47 4.66 -18.98 1.82
C ASN A 47 5.41 -17.76 2.38
N ALA A 48 6.73 -17.89 2.61
CA ALA A 48 7.53 -16.86 3.26
C ALA A 48 7.69 -15.60 2.40
N HIS A 49 7.90 -15.74 1.08
CA HIS A 49 8.06 -14.60 0.18
C HIS A 49 6.75 -13.84 -0.03
N ALA A 50 5.62 -14.56 -0.15
CA ALA A 50 4.31 -13.93 -0.26
C ALA A 50 3.97 -13.14 0.99
N LEU A 51 4.26 -13.69 2.18
CA LEU A 51 4.05 -13.02 3.46
C LEU A 51 4.87 -11.72 3.58
N ILE A 52 6.18 -11.78 3.28
CA ILE A 52 7.04 -10.58 3.29
C ILE A 52 6.53 -9.55 2.28
N SER A 53 6.26 -9.97 1.04
CA SER A 53 5.82 -9.06 -0.01
C SER A 53 4.52 -8.35 0.37
N LEU A 54 3.55 -9.12 0.90
CA LEU A 54 2.26 -8.58 1.34
C LEU A 54 2.42 -7.59 2.49
N TYR A 55 3.26 -7.93 3.49
CA TYR A 55 3.58 -7.04 4.60
C TYR A 55 4.21 -5.73 4.11
N THR A 56 5.24 -5.80 3.28
CA THR A 56 5.93 -4.62 2.74
C THR A 56 5.01 -3.75 1.90
N LEU A 57 4.18 -4.35 1.03
CA LEU A 57 3.22 -3.62 0.22
C LEU A 57 2.13 -2.96 1.08
N TYR A 58 1.71 -3.60 2.16
CA TYR A 58 0.74 -3.01 3.08
C TYR A 58 1.33 -1.84 3.87
N ASP A 59 2.58 -1.96 4.31
CA ASP A 59 3.30 -0.88 4.96
C ASP A 59 3.46 0.32 4.00
N GLU A 60 3.87 0.08 2.75
CA GLU A 60 3.94 1.13 1.72
C GLU A 60 2.59 1.78 1.41
N LEU A 61 1.51 0.99 1.42
CA LEU A 61 0.14 1.48 1.27
C LEU A 61 -0.22 2.47 2.39
N LEU A 62 0.09 2.12 3.64
CA LEU A 62 -0.16 2.98 4.80
C LEU A 62 0.67 4.26 4.74
N HIS A 63 1.93 4.18 4.31
CA HIS A 63 2.78 5.36 4.13
C HIS A 63 2.25 6.29 3.04
N LEU A 64 1.80 5.75 1.91
CA LEU A 64 1.22 6.54 0.83
C LEU A 64 -0.11 7.18 1.26
N HIS A 65 -0.92 6.44 2.01
CA HIS A 65 -2.14 6.97 2.61
C HIS A 65 -1.84 8.16 3.53
N ALA A 66 -0.94 7.98 4.50
CA ALA A 66 -0.54 9.07 5.41
C ALA A 66 0.03 10.27 4.64
N HIS A 67 0.83 10.02 3.60
CA HIS A 67 1.36 11.09 2.77
C HIS A 67 0.26 11.93 2.11
N PHE A 68 -0.75 11.29 1.51
CA PHE A 68 -1.85 12.02 0.86
C PHE A 68 -2.70 12.78 1.88
N ASP A 69 -2.91 12.22 3.06
CA ASP A 69 -3.64 12.86 4.15
C ASP A 69 -2.93 14.15 4.62
N ASP A 70 -1.62 14.05 4.88
CA ASP A 70 -0.77 15.19 5.24
C ASP A 70 -0.80 16.31 4.19
N GLU A 71 -0.82 15.95 2.90
CA GLU A 71 -0.88 16.94 1.81
C GLU A 71 -2.26 17.62 1.75
N ILE A 72 -3.34 16.87 1.96
CA ILE A 72 -4.69 17.43 2.07
C ILE A 72 -4.75 18.43 3.22
N ASP A 73 -4.27 18.07 4.40
CA ASP A 73 -4.27 18.95 5.58
C ASP A 73 -3.50 20.26 5.32
N LYS A 74 -2.32 20.17 4.68
CA LYS A 74 -1.53 21.35 4.29
C LYS A 74 -2.32 22.25 3.34
N PHE A 75 -2.99 21.67 2.35
CA PHE A 75 -3.76 22.42 1.36
C PHE A 75 -5.05 23.02 1.95
N GLU A 76 -5.74 22.27 2.82
CA GLU A 76 -6.89 22.77 3.57
C GLU A 76 -6.48 23.97 4.44
N ALA A 77 -5.34 23.91 5.13
CA ALA A 77 -4.83 25.04 5.91
C ALA A 77 -4.54 26.29 5.05
N LEU A 78 -4.12 26.14 3.79
CA LEU A 78 -3.96 27.26 2.85
C LEU A 78 -5.31 27.85 2.44
N ILE A 79 -6.32 27.00 2.22
CA ILE A 79 -7.69 27.41 1.91
C ILE A 79 -8.27 28.21 3.09
N GLU A 80 -8.06 27.74 4.32
CA GLU A 80 -8.56 28.38 5.53
C GLU A 80 -7.99 29.79 5.72
N LYS A 81 -6.68 29.97 5.50
CA LYS A 81 -6.03 31.30 5.55
C LYS A 81 -6.65 32.30 4.57
N ARG A 82 -7.26 31.81 3.48
CA ARG A 82 -7.91 32.64 2.47
C ARG A 82 -9.42 32.81 2.66
N LYS A 83 -10.02 32.39 3.80
CA LYS A 83 -11.46 32.50 4.15
C LYS A 83 -12.00 33.95 4.27
N LYS A 84 -11.51 34.89 3.45
CA LYS A 84 -12.20 36.15 3.08
C LYS A 84 -13.06 35.99 1.81
N LEU A 85 -13.36 34.75 1.39
CA LEU A 85 -14.31 34.49 0.31
C LEU A 85 -15.73 34.69 0.87
N GLY A 86 -16.26 35.89 0.67
CA GLY A 86 -17.58 36.27 1.18
C GLY A 86 -18.66 35.26 0.80
N ALA A 87 -19.33 34.71 1.82
CA ALA A 87 -20.60 33.95 1.82
C ALA A 87 -20.85 32.81 0.79
N LYS A 88 -19.98 32.58 -0.19
CA LYS A 88 -20.16 31.57 -1.24
C LYS A 88 -19.52 30.25 -0.82
N THR A 89 -20.31 29.20 -0.75
CA THR A 89 -19.84 27.82 -0.58
C THR A 89 -19.61 27.19 -1.96
N ILE A 90 -18.52 26.45 -2.13
CA ILE A 90 -18.24 25.65 -3.33
C ILE A 90 -18.44 24.19 -2.95
N GLU A 91 -19.36 23.52 -3.63
CA GLU A 91 -19.65 22.10 -3.42
C GLU A 91 -19.29 21.30 -4.66
N PHE A 92 -18.64 20.16 -4.45
CA PHE A 92 -18.34 19.20 -5.49
C PHE A 92 -19.31 18.03 -5.39
N LYS A 93 -19.91 17.64 -6.52
CA LYS A 93 -20.89 16.55 -6.58
C LYS A 93 -20.21 15.27 -7.03
N ALA A 94 -20.50 14.17 -6.34
CA ALA A 94 -20.09 12.84 -6.80
C ALA A 94 -20.77 12.48 -8.13
N GLN A 95 -20.01 11.87 -9.03
CA GLN A 95 -20.47 11.57 -10.40
C GLN A 95 -20.17 10.12 -10.80
N PHE A 96 -19.28 9.44 -10.10
CA PHE A 96 -18.83 8.09 -10.43
C PHE A 96 -19.09 7.16 -9.26
N THR A 97 -19.56 5.95 -9.56
CA THR A 97 -19.79 4.91 -8.56
C THR A 97 -19.10 3.64 -9.01
N HIS A 98 -18.25 3.10 -8.14
CA HIS A 98 -17.53 1.85 -8.38
C HIS A 98 -17.69 0.93 -7.18
N GLU A 99 -17.71 -0.37 -7.46
CA GLU A 99 -17.80 -1.39 -6.43
C GLU A 99 -16.54 -2.25 -6.46
N MET A 100 -16.04 -2.60 -5.27
CA MET A 100 -14.92 -3.51 -5.13
C MET A 100 -15.21 -4.55 -4.05
N ALA A 101 -14.88 -5.80 -4.34
CA ALA A 101 -14.97 -6.87 -3.35
C ALA A 101 -13.82 -6.73 -2.32
N ALA A 102 -14.17 -6.85 -1.05
CA ALA A 102 -13.24 -6.82 0.07
C ALA A 102 -13.37 -8.11 0.88
N SER A 103 -12.30 -8.90 0.86
CA SER A 103 -12.18 -10.14 1.64
C SER A 103 -11.16 -10.03 2.77
N HIS A 104 -10.46 -8.89 2.88
CA HIS A 104 -9.39 -8.65 3.85
C HIS A 104 -9.23 -7.15 4.11
N GLY A 105 -8.68 -6.78 5.28
CA GLY A 105 -8.40 -5.38 5.66
C GLY A 105 -7.49 -4.63 4.68
N PHE A 106 -6.70 -5.32 3.84
CA PHE A 106 -5.90 -4.68 2.80
C PHE A 106 -6.80 -3.93 1.80
N PHE A 107 -7.92 -4.53 1.43
CA PHE A 107 -8.88 -3.94 0.49
C PHE A 107 -9.59 -2.72 1.09
N MET A 108 -9.74 -2.66 2.42
CA MET A 108 -10.28 -1.49 3.11
C MET A 108 -9.32 -0.32 2.96
N VAL A 109 -8.05 -0.49 3.35
CA VAL A 109 -7.05 0.58 3.26
C VAL A 109 -6.80 1.00 1.80
N LEU A 110 -6.88 0.07 0.84
CA LEU A 110 -6.79 0.41 -0.58
C LEU A 110 -7.99 1.24 -1.05
N ALA A 111 -9.20 0.92 -0.59
CA ALA A 111 -10.40 1.71 -0.87
C ALA A 111 -10.26 3.12 -0.29
N ASP A 112 -9.85 3.22 0.98
CA ASP A 112 -9.63 4.49 1.67
C ASP A 112 -8.58 5.35 0.96
N LEU A 113 -7.47 4.75 0.48
CA LEU A 113 -6.47 5.46 -0.32
C LEU A 113 -7.06 6.05 -1.61
N ILE A 114 -7.98 5.35 -2.27
CA ILE A 114 -8.61 5.83 -3.51
C ILE A 114 -9.57 6.99 -3.21
N GLU A 115 -10.34 6.91 -2.13
CA GLU A 115 -11.20 8.01 -1.68
C GLU A 115 -10.36 9.22 -1.25
N LEU A 116 -9.23 8.98 -0.59
CA LEU A 116 -8.30 10.02 -0.18
C LEU A 116 -7.65 10.69 -1.40
N PHE A 117 -7.27 9.91 -2.42
CA PHE A 117 -6.81 10.45 -3.69
C PHE A 117 -7.89 11.29 -4.39
N ASP A 118 -9.16 10.85 -4.37
CA ASP A 118 -10.29 11.63 -4.87
C ASP A 118 -10.48 12.94 -4.10
N LYS A 119 -10.39 12.90 -2.76
CA LYS A 119 -10.41 14.10 -1.90
C LYS A 119 -9.25 15.04 -2.26
N LEU A 120 -8.03 14.53 -2.42
CA LEU A 120 -6.87 15.31 -2.82
C LEU A 120 -7.10 16.02 -4.16
N MET A 121 -7.65 15.34 -5.17
CA MET A 121 -8.00 15.96 -6.45
C MET A 121 -9.02 17.09 -6.28
N THR A 122 -10.03 16.90 -5.43
CA THR A 122 -11.01 17.94 -5.08
C THR A 122 -10.34 19.14 -4.42
N THR A 123 -9.46 18.90 -3.45
CA THR A 123 -8.73 19.95 -2.72
C THR A 123 -7.84 20.77 -3.66
N LEU A 124 -7.12 20.12 -4.58
CA LEU A 124 -6.32 20.80 -5.60
C LEU A 124 -7.19 21.66 -6.54
N LYS A 125 -8.34 21.14 -6.99
CA LYS A 125 -9.29 21.91 -7.82
C LYS A 125 -9.86 23.09 -7.05
N LEU A 126 -10.14 22.94 -5.76
CA LEU A 126 -10.60 24.03 -4.90
C LEU A 126 -9.52 25.11 -4.76
N LEU A 127 -8.26 24.75 -4.47
CA LEU A 127 -7.14 25.70 -4.46
C LEU A 127 -7.08 26.52 -5.76
N HIS A 128 -7.22 25.85 -6.91
CA HIS A 128 -7.26 26.53 -8.20
C HIS A 128 -8.45 27.49 -8.33
N LEU A 129 -9.68 27.07 -8.00
CA LEU A 129 -10.88 27.90 -8.06
C LEU A 129 -10.80 29.13 -7.15
N LEU A 130 -10.13 28.98 -6.00
CA LEU A 130 -9.88 30.10 -5.09
C LEU A 130 -8.75 31.01 -5.55
N GLY A 131 -8.06 30.69 -6.66
CA GLY A 131 -6.91 31.42 -7.18
C GLY A 131 -5.68 31.30 -6.28
N LEU A 132 -5.55 30.20 -5.50
CA LEU A 132 -4.38 29.91 -4.65
C LEU A 132 -3.23 29.26 -5.43
N PHE A 133 -3.47 28.89 -6.69
CA PHE A 133 -2.43 28.53 -7.63
C PHE A 133 -2.17 29.68 -8.60
N ASP A 134 -0.89 29.91 -8.88
CA ASP A 134 -0.43 30.96 -9.79
C ASP A 134 -0.89 30.74 -11.24
N SER A 135 -1.21 29.49 -11.61
CA SER A 135 -1.64 29.14 -12.96
C SER A 135 -2.40 27.81 -13.03
N CYS A 136 -3.08 27.57 -14.15
CA CYS A 136 -3.61 26.24 -14.50
C CYS A 136 -2.50 25.18 -14.64
N HIS A 137 -1.28 25.60 -15.01
CA HIS A 137 -0.15 24.70 -15.13
C HIS A 137 0.24 24.12 -13.76
N THR A 138 0.23 24.94 -12.70
CA THR A 138 0.48 24.47 -11.33
C THR A 138 -0.52 23.38 -10.91
N LEU A 139 -1.81 23.58 -11.20
CA LEU A 139 -2.84 22.55 -10.95
C LEU A 139 -2.52 21.25 -11.70
N TYR A 140 -2.21 21.34 -13.00
CA TYR A 140 -1.91 20.17 -13.81
C TYR A 140 -0.70 19.39 -13.26
N THR A 141 0.39 20.09 -12.95
CA THR A 141 1.62 19.48 -12.44
C THR A 141 1.39 18.78 -11.09
N GLN A 142 0.62 19.38 -10.19
CA GLN A 142 0.29 18.74 -8.89
C GLN A 142 -0.57 17.49 -9.08
N LYS A 143 -1.63 17.57 -9.89
CA LYS A 143 -2.48 16.40 -10.19
C LYS A 143 -1.67 15.27 -10.80
N GLU A 144 -0.80 15.59 -11.75
CA GLU A 144 0.03 14.60 -12.42
C GLU A 144 1.01 13.95 -11.45
N ARG A 145 1.62 14.72 -10.54
CA ARG A 145 2.52 14.20 -9.51
C ARG A 145 1.83 13.13 -8.65
N TYR A 146 0.71 13.45 -7.99
CA TYR A 146 0.04 12.48 -7.11
C TYR A 146 -0.55 11.31 -7.89
N GLN A 147 -1.03 11.55 -9.11
CA GLN A 147 -1.48 10.46 -10.00
C GLN A 147 -0.33 9.50 -10.34
N ARG A 148 0.89 10.00 -10.56
CA ARG A 148 2.08 9.17 -10.79
C ARG A 148 2.47 8.39 -9.54
N GLU A 149 2.44 9.01 -8.36
CA GLU A 149 2.75 8.35 -7.09
C GLU A 149 1.78 7.18 -6.82
N LEU A 150 0.48 7.39 -6.97
CA LEU A 150 -0.52 6.33 -6.87
C LEU A 150 -0.31 5.23 -7.92
N ASN A 151 -0.12 5.62 -9.19
CA ASN A 151 0.10 4.67 -10.27
C ASN A 151 1.37 3.85 -10.08
N PHE A 152 2.43 4.43 -9.52
CA PHE A 152 3.68 3.74 -9.22
C PHE A 152 3.43 2.63 -8.21
N PHE A 153 2.74 2.93 -7.10
CA PHE A 153 2.37 1.94 -6.09
C PHE A 153 1.48 0.83 -6.67
N LEU A 154 0.41 1.18 -7.38
CA LEU A 154 -0.51 0.20 -8.00
C LEU A 154 0.19 -0.67 -9.06
N SER A 155 1.13 -0.10 -9.81
CA SER A 155 1.93 -0.87 -10.79
C SER A 155 2.91 -1.81 -10.09
N LYS A 156 3.54 -1.37 -9.00
CA LYS A 156 4.42 -2.20 -8.17
C LYS A 156 3.68 -3.39 -7.58
N LEU A 157 2.43 -3.20 -7.13
CA LEU A 157 1.56 -4.31 -6.69
C LEU A 157 1.44 -5.38 -7.77
N ILE A 158 1.08 -5.00 -9.00
CA ILE A 158 0.93 -5.94 -10.13
C ILE A 158 2.27 -6.64 -10.45
N GLN A 159 3.37 -5.87 -10.45
CA GLN A 159 4.70 -6.35 -10.82
C GLN A 159 5.39 -7.20 -9.74
N THR A 160 4.87 -7.17 -8.51
CA THR A 160 5.40 -8.00 -7.42
C THR A 160 5.46 -9.46 -7.88
N PRO A 161 6.59 -10.18 -7.75
CA PRO A 161 6.73 -11.52 -8.29
C PRO A 161 5.61 -12.47 -7.82
N SER A 162 5.25 -13.42 -8.66
CA SER A 162 4.38 -14.51 -8.25
C SER A 162 5.23 -15.55 -7.54
N TYR A 163 4.89 -15.84 -6.29
CA TYR A 163 5.52 -16.85 -5.41
C TYR A 163 5.60 -18.28 -5.98
N LYS A 164 5.05 -18.53 -7.18
CA LYS A 164 5.15 -19.84 -7.85
C LYS A 164 6.60 -20.25 -8.09
N ASP A 165 7.50 -19.28 -8.21
CA ASP A 165 8.93 -19.50 -8.39
C ASP A 165 9.68 -19.63 -7.05
N TYR A 166 9.01 -19.40 -5.91
CA TYR A 166 9.58 -19.42 -4.56
C TYR A 166 8.64 -20.14 -3.59
N SER A 167 8.63 -21.48 -3.62
CA SER A 167 7.67 -22.32 -2.87
C SER A 167 8.00 -22.51 -1.39
N ILE A 168 9.02 -21.83 -0.86
CA ILE A 168 9.49 -22.07 0.50
C ILE A 168 8.50 -21.55 1.55
N THR A 169 8.19 -22.41 2.50
CA THR A 169 7.34 -22.06 3.63
C THR A 169 8.12 -21.32 4.72
N VAL A 170 7.42 -20.58 5.58
CA VAL A 170 8.03 -19.95 6.77
C VAL A 170 8.77 -20.96 7.63
N GLU A 171 8.18 -22.15 7.83
CA GLU A 171 8.78 -23.19 8.66
C GLU A 171 10.08 -23.73 8.05
N GLU A 172 10.07 -24.04 6.74
CA GLU A 172 11.26 -24.49 6.02
C GLU A 172 12.36 -23.43 6.03
N ALA A 173 12.02 -22.16 5.80
CA ALA A 173 12.97 -21.05 5.80
C ALA A 173 13.69 -20.88 7.14
N ILE A 174 13.02 -21.18 8.25
CA ILE A 174 13.57 -21.11 9.61
C ILE A 174 14.37 -22.38 9.96
N GLN A 175 14.00 -23.54 9.41
CA GLN A 175 14.68 -24.81 9.67
C GLN A 175 15.98 -24.98 8.88
N LEU A 176 16.11 -24.30 7.74
CA LEU A 176 17.33 -24.30 6.94
C LEU A 176 18.49 -23.68 7.74
N LYS A 177 19.62 -24.40 7.79
CA LYS A 177 20.85 -23.91 8.44
C LYS A 177 21.53 -22.79 7.65
N THR A 178 21.22 -22.67 6.37
CA THR A 178 21.75 -21.66 5.46
C THR A 178 20.65 -20.67 5.12
N SER A 179 21.00 -19.38 5.05
CA SER A 179 20.07 -18.32 4.65
C SER A 179 19.49 -18.61 3.27
N VAL A 180 18.17 -18.48 3.15
CA VAL A 180 17.47 -18.57 1.87
C VAL A 180 17.84 -17.33 1.03
N PRO A 181 18.32 -17.50 -0.21
CA PRO A 181 18.62 -16.37 -1.09
C PRO A 181 17.39 -15.46 -1.25
N ASN A 182 17.60 -14.15 -1.19
CA ASN A 182 16.55 -13.13 -1.37
C ASN A 182 15.42 -13.18 -0.33
N LEU A 183 15.65 -13.76 0.85
CA LEU A 183 14.71 -13.73 1.97
C LEU A 183 15.25 -12.86 3.11
N ASP A 184 14.54 -11.78 3.43
CA ASP A 184 14.86 -10.93 4.57
C ASP A 184 14.18 -11.47 5.84
N TYR A 185 14.98 -12.07 6.71
CA TYR A 185 14.51 -12.66 7.97
C TYR A 185 14.01 -11.61 8.97
N SER A 186 14.47 -10.36 8.88
CA SER A 186 14.00 -9.26 9.75
C SER A 186 12.59 -8.85 9.34
N LEU A 187 12.36 -8.69 8.02
CA LEU A 187 11.02 -8.44 7.49
C LEU A 187 10.09 -9.63 7.70
N LEU A 188 10.59 -10.87 7.59
CA LEU A 188 9.80 -12.06 7.88
C LEU A 188 9.29 -12.07 9.34
N LYS A 189 10.11 -11.59 10.28
CA LYS A 189 9.70 -11.43 11.67
C LYS A 189 8.53 -10.47 11.80
N ALA A 190 8.70 -9.26 11.25
CA ALA A 190 7.68 -8.22 11.32
C ALA A 190 6.38 -8.67 10.65
N ALA A 191 6.50 -9.39 9.53
CA ALA A 191 5.36 -9.95 8.81
C ALA A 191 4.61 -11.04 9.62
N LEU A 192 5.32 -11.85 10.42
CA LEU A 192 4.68 -12.84 11.30
C LEU A 192 3.90 -12.23 12.47
N ASP A 193 4.26 -11.02 12.89
CA ASP A 193 3.53 -10.29 13.93
C ASP A 193 2.38 -9.44 13.33
N SER A 194 2.21 -9.47 12.00
CA SER A 194 1.21 -8.69 11.25
C SER A 194 -0.13 -9.43 11.09
N PRO A 195 -1.22 -8.74 10.73
CA PRO A 195 -2.53 -9.38 10.46
C PRO A 195 -2.53 -10.33 9.25
N PHE A 196 -1.44 -10.36 8.48
CA PHE A 196 -1.26 -11.26 7.33
C PHE A 196 -0.57 -12.57 7.68
N ALA A 197 -0.19 -12.75 8.95
CA ALA A 197 0.45 -13.97 9.42
C ALA A 197 -0.36 -15.20 9.02
N PRO A 198 0.29 -16.34 8.70
CA PRO A 198 -0.42 -17.55 8.35
C PRO A 198 -1.30 -17.99 9.53
N ASN A 199 -2.42 -18.66 9.25
CA ASN A 199 -3.37 -19.15 10.26
C ASN A 199 -2.76 -20.29 11.11
N LEU A 200 -1.80 -19.93 11.97
CA LEU A 200 -1.08 -20.81 12.86
C LEU A 200 -1.66 -20.69 14.28
N SER A 201 -1.62 -21.79 15.03
CA SER A 201 -1.99 -21.71 16.45
C SER A 201 -1.00 -20.78 17.18
N PRO A 202 -1.44 -20.07 18.24
CA PRO A 202 -0.56 -19.16 18.99
C PRO A 202 0.72 -19.84 19.49
N GLN A 203 0.62 -21.12 19.87
CA GLN A 203 1.76 -21.93 20.28
C GLN A 203 2.76 -22.20 19.14
N ARG A 204 2.26 -22.46 17.92
CA ARG A 204 3.10 -22.65 16.74
C ARG A 204 3.78 -21.35 16.32
N LEU A 205 3.04 -20.23 16.31
CA LEU A 205 3.57 -18.92 16.01
C LEU A 205 4.68 -18.52 16.99
N ALA A 206 4.48 -18.70 18.29
CA ALA A 206 5.50 -18.44 19.31
C ALA A 206 6.78 -19.29 19.11
N LYS A 207 6.62 -20.57 18.71
CA LYS A 207 7.76 -21.43 18.38
C LYS A 207 8.52 -20.92 17.16
N LEU A 208 7.84 -20.53 16.09
CA LEU A 208 8.47 -19.99 14.89
C LEU A 208 9.16 -18.65 15.17
N SER A 209 8.51 -17.71 15.86
CA SER A 209 9.11 -16.44 16.23
C SER A 209 10.35 -16.61 17.12
N SER A 210 10.34 -17.57 18.07
CA SER A 210 11.52 -17.87 18.89
C SER A 210 12.67 -18.51 18.09
N ALA A 211 12.35 -19.38 17.13
CA ALA A 211 13.35 -19.99 16.24
C ALA A 211 13.96 -18.95 15.28
N LEU A 212 13.14 -18.06 14.73
CA LEU A 212 13.58 -16.97 13.87
C LEU A 212 14.45 -15.95 14.64
N ASN A 213 14.10 -15.61 15.88
CA ASN A 213 14.96 -14.78 16.73
C ASN A 213 16.33 -15.42 16.99
N ARG A 214 16.39 -16.74 17.18
CA ARG A 214 17.68 -17.46 17.31
C ARG A 214 18.49 -17.38 16.01
N HIS A 215 17.84 -17.56 14.85
CA HIS A 215 18.49 -17.45 13.54
C HIS A 215 19.05 -16.04 13.30
N LEU A 216 18.29 -14.99 13.61
CA LEU A 216 18.75 -13.59 13.52
C LEU A 216 19.95 -13.30 14.45
N ASN A 217 19.92 -13.83 15.68
CA ASN A 217 21.00 -13.66 16.66
C ASN A 217 22.28 -14.45 16.30
N GLN A 218 22.15 -15.59 15.62
CA GLN A 218 23.30 -16.36 15.14
C GLN A 218 23.96 -15.65 13.96
N ASN A 219 23.17 -15.13 13.02
CA ASN A 219 23.69 -14.43 11.84
C ASN A 219 24.28 -13.05 12.16
N SER A 220 23.78 -12.35 13.19
CA SER A 220 24.39 -11.10 13.68
C SER A 220 25.71 -11.31 14.43
N ARG A 221 25.96 -12.53 14.92
CA ARG A 221 27.24 -12.93 15.56
C ARG A 221 28.32 -13.36 14.57
N THR A 222 27.94 -13.79 13.36
CA THR A 222 28.87 -14.17 12.29
C THR A 222 29.27 -13.02 11.37
N ALA A 223 28.78 -11.80 11.60
CA ALA A 223 29.32 -10.62 10.93
C ALA A 223 30.76 -10.37 11.42
N PRO A 224 31.75 -10.31 10.53
CA PRO A 224 33.15 -10.16 10.93
C PRO A 224 33.39 -8.81 11.65
N GLU A 225 34.28 -8.83 12.64
CA GLU A 225 34.50 -7.76 13.64
C GLU A 225 34.75 -6.36 13.08
N TYR A 226 35.18 -6.23 11.82
CA TYR A 226 35.48 -4.94 11.19
C TYR A 226 34.24 -4.09 10.87
N VAL A 227 33.01 -4.64 10.97
CA VAL A 227 31.76 -3.84 10.82
C VAL A 227 31.29 -3.27 12.18
N ARG A 228 31.79 -3.76 13.31
CA ARG A 228 31.33 -3.33 14.66
C ARG A 228 31.92 -2.00 15.16
N ARG A 229 32.80 -1.35 14.41
CA ARG A 229 33.35 -0.04 14.77
C ARG A 229 32.93 1.02 13.75
N LYS A 230 31.79 1.66 13.98
CA LYS A 230 31.52 3.08 13.65
C LYS A 230 30.14 3.48 14.14
N LEU A 231 29.99 3.61 15.46
CA LEU A 231 29.05 4.52 16.11
C LEU A 231 29.65 4.86 17.49
N ILE A 232 30.47 5.91 17.51
CA ILE A 232 30.58 6.84 18.65
C ILE A 232 30.11 8.17 18.10
#